data_AF-A0A8C5LAT9-F1
#
_entry.id   AF-A0A8C5LAT9-F1
#
_cell.length_a   1.000
_cell.length_b   1.000
_cell.length_c   1.000
_cell.angle_alpha   90.00
_cell.angle_beta   90.00
_cell.angle_gamma   90.00
#
_symmetry.space_group_name_H-M   'P 1'
#
loop_
_entity.id
_entity.type
_entity.pdbx_description
1 polymer ?
#
loop_
_entity_poly.entity_id
_entity_poly.type
_entity_poly.pdbx_seq_one_letter_code
_entity_poly.pdbx_strand_id
1 'polypeptide(L)'
;MGESIPLAALVPMEQAVLETFFSHLDNVEKEREANKSAGGSWLSLLAALAHPAMAEKVYHSLTYLGQKLGSQSFFSRKDSIRTIYTSLHNELKKVVTGRGAPGGTTHMEELLSHLSEQLCFFVQAGMEIAHFYEKMYTLSTQKFINAKELVGLLDNILKKYSSRFHHPILSPVESSFQLKVDVLSHLLKAQAQIAEWKFLPSLVNLHSSQKAVQPPHLFLWLMKLKTMLLAKFSFYFHEALSQQTTASEMKTFTAKANPDLFGKISSFIRKCDASFQGHGYHHPHSYREAPKGVDQYPEWCLCPATGQFLHWPNVIMIMTDRTSDLNSLEKVVHFYDDKVQSTYFLTSPEPHFTIVVIFESKKSERDSHFISFPNEFASLKPGSKG
;
A
#
# COMPACT_ATOMS: atom_id res chain seq x y z
N MET A 1 26.17 -13.04 58.31
CA MET A 1 25.05 -12.64 57.44
C MET A 1 25.65 -11.88 56.27
N GLY A 2 25.48 -12.41 55.07
CA GLY A 2 26.04 -11.85 53.85
C GLY A 2 25.65 -12.78 52.71
N GLU A 3 24.35 -12.81 52.42
CA GLU A 3 23.84 -13.52 51.25
C GLU A 3 24.33 -12.81 49.99
N SER A 4 24.96 -13.62 49.16
CA SER A 4 25.56 -13.33 47.87
C SER A 4 24.52 -12.87 46.84
N ILE A 5 24.85 -11.78 46.16
CA ILE A 5 24.27 -11.34 44.89
C ILE A 5 24.49 -12.45 43.82
N PRO A 6 23.53 -12.78 42.95
CA PRO A 6 23.72 -13.83 41.95
C PRO A 6 24.70 -13.37 40.86
N LEU A 7 25.68 -14.22 40.54
CA LEU A 7 26.52 -14.07 39.35
C LEU A 7 25.62 -13.98 38.11
N ALA A 8 25.76 -12.89 37.35
CA ALA A 8 25.30 -12.81 35.98
C ALA A 8 25.90 -13.98 35.19
N ALA A 9 25.03 -14.86 34.67
CA ALA A 9 25.44 -15.94 33.80
C ALA A 9 26.15 -15.35 32.58
N LEU A 10 27.39 -15.79 32.33
CA LEU A 10 28.16 -15.43 31.14
C LEU A 10 27.30 -15.80 29.91
N VAL A 11 26.92 -14.82 29.10
CA VAL A 11 26.26 -15.07 27.81
C VAL A 11 27.25 -15.87 26.95
N PRO A 12 26.89 -17.07 26.46
CA PRO A 12 27.76 -17.85 25.59
C PRO A 12 28.18 -17.02 24.37
N MET A 13 29.45 -17.11 23.95
CA MET A 13 30.01 -16.31 22.85
C MET A 13 29.17 -16.42 21.57
N GLU A 14 28.58 -17.58 21.31
CA GLU A 14 27.69 -17.80 20.17
C GLU A 14 26.37 -17.02 20.27
N GLN A 15 25.81 -16.80 21.46
CA GLN A 15 24.60 -16.00 21.63
C GLN A 15 24.87 -14.52 21.33
N ALA A 16 26.02 -13.99 21.75
CA ALA A 16 26.45 -12.63 21.42
C ALA A 16 26.68 -12.43 19.90
N VAL A 17 27.18 -13.47 19.21
CA VAL A 17 27.32 -13.48 17.74
C VAL A 17 25.94 -13.46 17.07
N LEU A 18 24.96 -14.23 17.55
CA LEU A 18 23.59 -14.19 17.01
C LEU A 18 22.93 -12.82 17.20
N GLU A 19 23.06 -12.21 18.39
CA GLU A 19 22.51 -10.87 18.67
C GLU A 19 23.16 -9.79 17.77
N THR A 20 24.46 -9.90 17.53
CA THR A 20 25.18 -9.01 16.60
C THR A 20 24.80 -9.27 15.14
N PHE A 21 24.57 -10.53 14.76
CA PHE A 21 24.14 -10.93 13.42
C PHE A 21 22.74 -10.40 13.09
N PHE A 22 21.76 -10.61 13.97
CA PHE A 22 20.39 -10.18 13.70
C PHE A 22 20.22 -8.66 13.78
N SER A 23 21.08 -7.96 14.53
CA SER A 23 21.12 -6.49 14.49
C SER A 23 21.74 -5.93 13.20
N HIS A 24 22.59 -6.68 12.50
CA HIS A 24 23.26 -6.26 11.27
C HIS A 24 23.31 -7.40 10.22
N LEU A 25 22.17 -7.66 9.55
CA LEU A 25 22.00 -8.69 8.52
C LEU A 25 23.01 -8.64 7.34
N ASP A 26 23.81 -7.58 7.23
CA ASP A 26 24.82 -7.38 6.17
C ASP A 26 26.22 -7.95 6.47
N ASN A 27 26.53 -8.38 7.70
CA ASN A 27 27.88 -8.81 8.09
C ASN A 27 28.15 -10.34 7.99
N VAL A 28 27.28 -11.07 7.30
CA VAL A 28 27.23 -12.54 7.31
C VAL A 28 28.53 -13.22 6.86
N GLU A 29 29.17 -12.69 5.82
CA GLU A 29 30.37 -13.30 5.23
C GLU A 29 31.61 -13.18 6.15
N LYS A 30 31.69 -12.09 6.93
CA LYS A 30 32.79 -11.86 7.89
C LYS A 30 32.71 -12.79 9.09
N GLU A 31 31.50 -12.99 9.64
CA GLU A 31 31.28 -13.87 10.81
C GLU A 31 31.41 -15.36 10.46
N ARG A 32 31.05 -15.77 9.23
CA ARG A 32 31.26 -17.13 8.73
C ARG A 32 32.74 -17.49 8.60
N GLU A 33 33.57 -16.55 8.15
CA GLU A 33 35.01 -16.73 8.00
C GLU A 33 35.72 -16.89 9.36
N ALA A 34 35.24 -16.19 10.39
CA ALA A 34 35.82 -16.19 11.74
C ALA A 34 35.54 -17.47 12.56
N ASN A 35 34.44 -18.18 12.27
CA ASN A 35 33.94 -19.29 13.12
C ASN A 35 34.05 -20.68 12.48
N LYS A 36 35.08 -20.92 11.65
CA LYS A 36 35.28 -22.21 10.91
C LYS A 36 35.50 -23.44 11.81
N SER A 37 35.79 -23.26 13.10
CA SER A 37 36.08 -24.34 14.06
C SER A 37 34.91 -24.75 14.97
N ALA A 38 33.74 -24.13 14.81
CA ALA A 38 32.57 -24.39 15.66
C ALA A 38 31.77 -25.63 15.20
N GLY A 39 30.88 -26.15 16.08
CA GLY A 39 30.14 -27.40 15.87
C GLY A 39 29.32 -27.45 14.56
N GLY A 40 29.06 -28.66 14.06
CA GLY A 40 28.44 -28.87 12.74
C GLY A 40 27.03 -28.26 12.57
N SER A 41 26.24 -28.20 13.64
CA SER A 41 24.92 -27.55 13.67
C SER A 41 25.00 -26.02 13.58
N TRP A 42 26.00 -25.42 14.23
CA TRP A 42 26.30 -23.98 14.16
C TRP A 42 26.79 -23.54 12.78
N LEU A 43 27.70 -24.31 12.17
CA LEU A 43 28.16 -24.06 10.79
C LEU A 43 27.03 -24.20 9.77
N SER A 44 26.11 -25.15 9.98
CA SER A 44 24.93 -25.34 9.13
C SER A 44 23.94 -24.18 9.25
N LEU A 45 23.74 -23.64 10.46
CA LEU A 45 22.94 -22.44 10.67
C LEU A 45 23.57 -21.21 10.01
N LEU A 46 24.87 -20.98 10.22
CA LEU A 46 25.59 -19.86 9.59
C LEU A 46 25.56 -19.95 8.04
N ALA A 47 25.64 -21.16 7.47
CA ALA A 47 25.49 -21.38 6.04
C ALA A 47 24.05 -21.07 5.56
N ALA A 48 23.03 -21.43 6.34
CA ALA A 48 21.64 -21.06 6.05
C ALA A 48 21.45 -19.54 6.11
N LEU A 49 22.04 -18.88 7.11
CA LEU A 49 21.94 -17.44 7.37
C LEU A 49 22.66 -16.55 6.33
N ALA A 50 23.50 -17.10 5.45
CA ALA A 50 24.09 -16.38 4.31
C ALA A 50 23.10 -16.11 3.15
N HIS A 51 22.04 -16.91 3.03
CA HIS A 51 21.04 -16.79 1.97
C HIS A 51 19.94 -15.70 2.19
N PRO A 52 19.47 -15.40 3.42
CA PRO A 52 18.53 -14.32 3.72
C PRO A 52 18.92 -12.96 3.14
N ALA A 53 20.18 -12.53 3.25
CA ALA A 53 20.63 -11.24 2.73
C ALA A 53 20.47 -11.14 1.20
N MET A 54 20.75 -12.25 0.49
CA MET A 54 20.52 -12.33 -0.96
C MET A 54 19.03 -12.35 -1.31
N ALA A 55 18.22 -13.08 -0.53
CA ALA A 55 16.77 -13.16 -0.69
C ALA A 55 16.13 -11.77 -0.50
N GLU A 56 16.53 -11.03 0.52
CA GLU A 56 16.07 -9.67 0.78
C GLU A 56 16.44 -8.74 -0.38
N LYS A 57 17.65 -8.82 -0.93
CA LYS A 57 18.04 -7.97 -2.07
C LYS A 57 17.15 -8.19 -3.30
N VAL A 58 16.82 -9.44 -3.62
CA VAL A 58 15.92 -9.77 -4.74
C VAL A 58 14.48 -9.35 -4.43
N TYR A 59 14.02 -9.59 -3.19
CA TYR A 59 12.71 -9.16 -2.70
C TYR A 59 12.51 -7.64 -2.86
N HIS A 60 13.44 -6.83 -2.35
CA HIS A 60 13.33 -5.37 -2.39
C HIS A 60 13.46 -4.78 -3.80
N SER A 61 14.07 -5.53 -4.73
CA SER A 61 14.20 -5.11 -6.13
C SER A 61 12.90 -5.22 -6.93
N LEU A 62 11.94 -6.04 -6.46
CA LEU A 62 10.67 -6.35 -7.15
C LEU A 62 10.83 -6.88 -8.59
N THR A 63 12.04 -7.23 -9.04
CA THR A 63 12.31 -7.67 -10.42
C THR A 63 11.66 -9.02 -10.78
N TYR A 64 11.11 -9.72 -9.79
CA TYR A 64 10.36 -10.96 -9.98
C TYR A 64 8.92 -10.73 -10.45
N LEU A 65 8.36 -9.53 -10.26
CA LEU A 65 7.00 -9.21 -10.69
C LEU A 65 6.89 -9.23 -12.22
N GLY A 66 5.84 -9.91 -12.74
CA GLY A 66 5.56 -9.97 -14.17
C GLY A 66 6.38 -10.99 -14.97
N GLN A 67 7.26 -11.77 -14.33
CA GLN A 67 7.92 -12.91 -14.98
C GLN A 67 6.88 -14.01 -15.25
N LYS A 68 6.45 -14.16 -16.50
CA LYS A 68 5.59 -15.30 -16.90
C LYS A 68 6.39 -16.59 -16.77
N LEU A 69 5.84 -17.56 -16.05
CA LEU A 69 6.34 -18.94 -16.03
C LEU A 69 6.33 -19.49 -17.46
N GLY A 70 7.49 -19.50 -18.13
CA GLY A 70 7.65 -19.95 -19.52
C GLY A 70 8.18 -18.90 -20.51
N SER A 71 8.25 -17.61 -20.14
CA SER A 71 8.99 -16.64 -20.95
C SER A 71 10.45 -16.67 -20.52
N GLN A 72 11.26 -17.44 -21.24
CA GLN A 72 12.71 -17.44 -21.12
C GLN A 72 13.22 -16.02 -21.41
N SER A 73 13.38 -15.21 -20.36
CA SER A 73 14.26 -14.05 -20.45
C SER A 73 15.67 -14.61 -20.62
N PHE A 74 16.17 -14.58 -21.86
CA PHE A 74 17.47 -15.10 -22.29
C PHE A 74 18.67 -14.51 -21.51
N PHE A 75 18.43 -13.55 -20.60
CA PHE A 75 19.43 -12.95 -19.71
C PHE A 75 19.17 -13.15 -18.20
N SER A 76 18.10 -13.84 -17.78
CA SER A 76 17.80 -14.04 -16.35
C SER A 76 17.99 -15.49 -15.94
N ARG A 77 19.25 -15.95 -15.98
CA ARG A 77 19.72 -17.13 -15.24
C ARG A 77 19.90 -16.77 -13.75
N LYS A 78 18.93 -16.05 -13.17
CA LYS A 78 18.96 -15.58 -11.78
C LYS A 78 17.88 -16.34 -11.03
N ASP A 79 18.25 -16.99 -9.93
CA ASP A 79 17.33 -17.79 -9.12
C ASP A 79 16.07 -17.00 -8.80
N SER A 80 14.90 -17.62 -9.04
CA SER A 80 13.64 -17.00 -8.68
C SER A 80 13.61 -16.79 -7.17
N ILE A 81 12.96 -15.71 -6.71
CA ILE A 81 12.80 -15.45 -5.27
C ILE A 81 12.21 -16.66 -4.52
N ARG A 82 11.34 -17.41 -5.20
CA ARG A 82 10.76 -18.67 -4.71
C ARG A 82 11.81 -19.75 -4.53
N THR A 83 12.73 -19.92 -5.48
CA THR A 83 13.83 -20.88 -5.38
C THR A 83 14.74 -20.55 -4.20
N ILE A 84 15.08 -19.27 -4.02
CA ILE A 84 15.96 -18.80 -2.93
C ILE A 84 15.29 -19.08 -1.57
N TYR A 85 14.03 -18.68 -1.38
CA TYR A 85 13.32 -18.95 -0.12
C TYR A 85 13.06 -20.44 0.12
N THR A 86 12.79 -21.23 -0.92
CA THR A 86 12.59 -22.68 -0.79
C THR A 86 13.89 -23.38 -0.38
N SER A 87 15.02 -22.99 -0.99
CA SER A 87 16.35 -23.50 -0.63
C SER A 87 16.68 -23.14 0.82
N LEU A 88 16.50 -21.88 1.22
CA LEU A 88 16.71 -21.43 2.60
C LEU A 88 15.83 -22.19 3.60
N HIS A 89 14.54 -22.35 3.32
CA HIS A 89 13.64 -23.11 4.17
C HIS A 89 14.08 -24.56 4.33
N ASN A 90 14.56 -25.20 3.25
CA ASN A 90 15.04 -26.58 3.31
C ASN A 90 16.33 -26.72 4.12
N GLU A 91 17.26 -25.77 4.02
CA GLU A 91 18.49 -25.76 4.84
C GLU A 91 18.17 -25.56 6.33
N LEU A 92 17.29 -24.61 6.67
CA LEU A 92 16.85 -24.40 8.06
C LEU A 92 16.13 -25.66 8.61
N LYS A 93 15.30 -26.31 7.80
CA LYS A 93 14.60 -27.54 8.19
C LYS A 93 15.57 -28.69 8.48
N LYS A 94 16.68 -28.81 7.75
CA LYS A 94 17.73 -29.82 8.03
C LYS A 94 18.33 -29.61 9.42
N VAL A 95 18.60 -28.36 9.81
CA VAL A 95 19.10 -28.00 11.16
C VAL A 95 18.09 -28.39 12.24
N VAL A 96 16.79 -28.17 12.01
CA VAL A 96 15.72 -28.59 12.94
C VAL A 96 15.67 -30.11 13.10
N THR A 97 15.81 -30.87 12.02
CA THR A 97 15.71 -32.35 12.03
C THR A 97 17.00 -33.07 12.45
N GLY A 98 18.14 -32.39 12.46
CA GLY A 98 19.47 -32.94 12.74
C GLY A 98 19.73 -33.31 14.21
N ARG A 99 18.71 -33.77 14.96
CA ARG A 99 18.76 -34.16 16.39
C ARG A 99 19.62 -35.41 16.69
N GLY A 100 20.73 -35.63 15.99
CA GLY A 100 21.30 -36.98 15.84
C GLY A 100 22.79 -37.19 16.08
N ALA A 101 23.57 -36.22 16.56
CA ALA A 101 24.97 -36.48 16.90
C ALA A 101 25.14 -36.56 18.44
N PRO A 102 25.42 -37.74 19.02
CA PRO A 102 25.62 -37.88 20.45
C PRO A 102 26.97 -37.25 20.83
N GLY A 103 26.96 -35.97 21.23
CA GLY A 103 28.18 -35.30 21.70
C GLY A 103 28.11 -33.78 21.90
N GLY A 104 27.05 -33.09 21.47
CA GLY A 104 26.88 -31.65 21.68
C GLY A 104 26.32 -31.28 23.06
N THR A 105 26.71 -30.12 23.60
CA THR A 105 26.09 -29.53 24.79
C THR A 105 24.60 -29.31 24.53
N THR A 106 23.75 -30.12 25.17
CA THR A 106 22.32 -30.30 24.89
C THR A 106 21.52 -29.00 24.79
N HIS A 107 21.81 -28.01 25.64
CA HIS A 107 21.09 -26.73 25.66
C HIS A 107 21.30 -25.89 24.38
N MET A 108 22.51 -25.86 23.83
CA MET A 108 22.80 -25.05 22.63
C MET A 108 22.11 -25.64 21.40
N GLU A 109 22.10 -26.97 21.26
CA GLU A 109 21.40 -27.62 20.14
C GLU A 109 19.89 -27.40 20.19
N GLU A 110 19.29 -27.39 21.39
CA GLU A 110 17.88 -27.04 21.59
C GLU A 110 17.59 -25.58 21.20
N LEU A 111 18.45 -24.64 21.60
CA LEU A 111 18.33 -23.23 21.22
C LEU A 111 18.43 -23.05 19.69
N LEU A 112 19.42 -23.67 19.06
CA LEU A 112 19.61 -23.58 17.60
C LEU A 112 18.44 -24.21 16.83
N SER A 113 17.92 -25.33 17.32
CA SER A 113 16.72 -25.98 16.75
C SER A 113 15.50 -25.07 16.85
N HIS A 114 15.28 -24.45 18.02
CA HIS A 114 14.16 -23.53 18.26
C HIS A 114 14.27 -22.25 17.40
N LEU A 115 15.46 -21.65 17.30
CA LEU A 115 15.68 -20.49 16.44
C LEU A 115 15.48 -20.82 14.96
N SER A 116 15.97 -21.99 14.51
CA SER A 116 15.81 -22.44 13.12
C SER A 116 14.34 -22.65 12.74
N GLU A 117 13.52 -23.16 13.66
CA GLU A 117 12.07 -23.29 13.48
C GLU A 117 11.39 -21.92 13.31
N GLN A 118 11.74 -20.95 14.17
CA GLN A 118 11.20 -19.60 14.06
C GLN A 118 11.63 -18.90 12.76
N LEU A 119 12.87 -19.11 12.32
CA LEU A 119 13.37 -18.61 11.04
C LEU A 119 12.63 -19.26 9.84
N CYS A 120 12.25 -20.54 9.93
CA CYS A 120 11.39 -21.16 8.91
C CYS A 120 10.06 -20.40 8.76
N PHE A 121 9.43 -19.99 9.87
CA PHE A 121 8.20 -19.20 9.81
C PHE A 121 8.43 -17.81 9.21
N PHE A 122 9.54 -17.14 9.53
CA PHE A 122 9.90 -15.86 8.92
C PHE A 122 10.07 -15.99 7.39
N VAL A 123 10.77 -17.03 6.93
CA VAL A 123 10.97 -17.33 5.50
C VAL A 123 9.64 -17.59 4.79
N GLN A 124 8.74 -18.36 5.42
CA GLN A 124 7.40 -18.59 4.89
C GLN A 124 6.58 -17.30 4.80
N ALA A 125 6.62 -16.45 5.83
CA ALA A 125 5.94 -15.17 5.83
C ALA A 125 6.44 -14.27 4.69
N GLY A 126 7.76 -14.22 4.47
CA GLY A 126 8.37 -13.50 3.34
C GLY A 126 7.89 -14.01 1.97
N MET A 127 7.74 -15.32 1.81
CA MET A 127 7.18 -15.91 0.58
C MET A 127 5.72 -15.53 0.36
N GLU A 128 4.88 -15.57 1.40
CA GLU A 128 3.46 -15.20 1.28
C GLU A 128 3.27 -13.72 0.93
N ILE A 129 4.10 -12.83 1.49
CA ILE A 129 4.06 -11.41 1.12
C ILE A 129 4.58 -11.19 -0.31
N ALA A 130 5.61 -11.91 -0.75
CA ALA A 130 6.06 -11.85 -2.14
C ALA A 130 4.94 -12.25 -3.11
N HIS A 131 4.19 -13.31 -2.79
CA HIS A 131 3.02 -13.74 -3.55
C HIS A 131 1.87 -12.72 -3.47
N PHE A 132 1.70 -12.05 -2.33
CA PHE A 132 0.75 -10.95 -2.19
C PHE A 132 1.09 -9.80 -3.16
N TYR A 133 2.37 -9.42 -3.29
CA TYR A 133 2.79 -8.43 -4.29
C TYR A 133 2.56 -8.90 -5.74
N GLU A 134 2.76 -10.18 -6.05
CA GLU A 134 2.41 -10.74 -7.37
C GLU A 134 0.90 -10.61 -7.64
N LYS A 135 0.05 -10.91 -6.65
CA LYS A 135 -1.40 -10.72 -6.76
C LYS A 135 -1.75 -9.25 -6.97
N MET A 136 -1.14 -8.33 -6.24
CA MET A 136 -1.36 -6.88 -6.46
C MET A 136 -0.94 -6.44 -7.87
N TYR A 137 0.18 -6.97 -8.38
CA TYR A 137 0.64 -6.68 -9.73
C TYR A 137 -0.31 -7.20 -10.81
N THR A 138 -0.87 -8.41 -10.64
CA THR A 138 -1.87 -8.94 -11.61
C THR A 138 -3.19 -8.16 -11.56
N LEU A 139 -3.59 -7.69 -10.38
CA LEU A 139 -4.77 -6.83 -10.23
C LEU A 139 -4.55 -5.42 -10.81
N SER A 140 -3.32 -4.98 -11.01
CA SER A 140 -3.03 -3.64 -11.55
C SER A 140 -3.50 -3.45 -13.00
N THR A 141 -3.78 -4.53 -13.73
CA THR A 141 -4.35 -4.46 -15.08
C THR A 141 -5.88 -4.39 -15.08
N GLN A 142 -6.52 -4.53 -13.91
CA GLN A 142 -7.97 -4.43 -13.79
C GLN A 142 -8.41 -2.97 -13.74
N LYS A 143 -9.65 -2.71 -14.19
CA LYS A 143 -10.24 -1.36 -14.19
C LYS A 143 -10.45 -0.79 -12.79
N PHE A 144 -10.63 -1.66 -11.81
CA PHE A 144 -10.87 -1.33 -10.42
C PHE A 144 -10.17 -2.35 -9.52
N ILE A 145 -9.60 -1.89 -8.41
CA ILE A 145 -8.99 -2.75 -7.39
C ILE A 145 -9.82 -2.69 -6.12
N ASN A 146 -10.30 -3.85 -5.67
CA ASN A 146 -10.97 -3.98 -4.39
C ASN A 146 -9.95 -3.94 -3.24
N ALA A 147 -9.64 -2.73 -2.77
CA ALA A 147 -8.68 -2.52 -1.68
C ALA A 147 -9.09 -3.24 -0.38
N LYS A 148 -10.39 -3.40 -0.12
CA LYS A 148 -10.90 -4.07 1.09
C LYS A 148 -10.57 -5.57 1.10
N GLU A 149 -10.67 -6.24 -0.04
CA GLU A 149 -10.23 -7.63 -0.19
C GLU A 149 -8.72 -7.75 0.07
N LEU A 150 -7.92 -6.85 -0.53
CA LEU A 150 -6.47 -6.83 -0.33
C LEU A 150 -6.07 -6.62 1.14
N VAL A 151 -6.76 -5.73 1.86
CA VAL A 151 -6.56 -5.54 3.30
C VAL A 151 -6.86 -6.84 4.06
N GLY A 152 -7.99 -7.49 3.78
CA GLY A 152 -8.34 -8.75 4.45
C GLY A 152 -7.34 -9.88 4.21
N LEU A 153 -6.81 -9.98 2.98
CA LEU A 153 -5.76 -10.96 2.66
C LEU A 153 -4.47 -10.68 3.42
N LEU A 154 -4.04 -9.41 3.48
CA LEU A 154 -2.82 -9.03 4.20
C LEU A 154 -2.96 -9.22 5.71
N ASP A 155 -4.10 -8.82 6.29
CA ASP A 155 -4.37 -9.00 7.72
C ASP A 155 -4.41 -10.49 8.10
N ASN A 156 -4.88 -11.38 7.22
CA ASN A 156 -4.82 -12.82 7.43
C ASN A 156 -3.38 -13.35 7.49
N ILE A 157 -2.50 -12.89 6.59
CA ILE A 157 -1.07 -13.24 6.60
C ILE A 157 -0.44 -12.75 7.91
N LEU A 158 -0.65 -11.48 8.26
CA LEU A 158 -0.12 -10.89 9.50
C LEU A 158 -0.58 -11.65 10.75
N LYS A 159 -1.87 -11.97 10.84
CA LYS A 159 -2.43 -12.73 11.96
C LYS A 159 -1.81 -14.12 12.07
N LYS A 160 -1.62 -14.81 10.94
CA LYS A 160 -1.01 -16.15 10.87
C LYS A 160 0.41 -16.20 11.47
N TYR A 161 1.19 -15.13 11.26
CA TYR A 161 2.60 -15.08 11.66
C TYR A 161 2.89 -14.27 12.94
N SER A 162 1.92 -13.52 13.44
CA SER A 162 2.04 -12.65 14.63
C SER A 162 2.61 -13.30 15.89
N SER A 163 2.48 -14.63 16.05
CA SER A 163 2.90 -15.43 17.21
C SER A 163 3.89 -16.56 16.85
N ARG A 164 4.56 -16.48 15.69
CA ARG A 164 5.44 -17.53 15.16
C ARG A 164 6.96 -17.32 15.29
N PHE A 165 7.45 -16.10 15.51
CA PHE A 165 8.90 -15.80 15.66
C PHE A 165 9.17 -14.75 16.77
N HIS A 166 9.11 -15.18 18.03
CA HIS A 166 9.05 -14.32 19.24
C HIS A 166 10.31 -14.34 20.09
N HIS A 167 11.30 -15.14 19.70
CA HIS A 167 12.51 -15.26 20.50
C HIS A 167 13.21 -13.90 20.60
N PRO A 168 13.68 -13.46 21.79
CA PRO A 168 14.32 -12.15 21.96
C PRO A 168 15.47 -11.87 20.98
N ILE A 169 16.28 -12.88 20.69
CA ILE A 169 17.38 -12.84 19.69
C ILE A 169 16.86 -12.49 18.26
N LEU A 170 15.63 -12.87 17.94
CA LEU A 170 14.99 -12.60 16.64
C LEU A 170 14.17 -11.30 16.64
N SER A 171 14.13 -10.54 17.73
CA SER A 171 13.41 -9.26 17.82
C SER A 171 13.78 -8.26 16.69
N PRO A 172 15.05 -8.16 16.24
CA PRO A 172 15.38 -7.34 15.07
C PRO A 172 14.75 -7.83 13.77
N VAL A 173 14.66 -9.16 13.57
CA VAL A 173 14.03 -9.80 12.40
C VAL A 173 12.52 -9.57 12.42
N GLU A 174 11.90 -9.73 13.59
CA GLU A 174 10.49 -9.42 13.80
C GLU A 174 10.21 -7.95 13.52
N SER A 175 11.02 -7.04 14.06
CA SER A 175 10.89 -5.59 13.84
C SER A 175 11.03 -5.21 12.38
N SER A 176 12.00 -5.80 11.67
CA SER A 176 12.19 -5.61 10.23
C SER A 176 10.98 -6.11 9.43
N PHE A 177 10.44 -7.27 9.78
CA PHE A 177 9.22 -7.80 9.18
C PHE A 177 8.02 -6.86 9.38
N GLN A 178 7.76 -6.43 10.62
CA GLN A 178 6.65 -5.55 10.94
C GLN A 178 6.77 -4.21 10.22
N LEU A 179 7.97 -3.61 10.20
CA LEU A 179 8.19 -2.35 9.48
C LEU A 179 7.86 -2.47 7.98
N LYS A 180 8.24 -3.59 7.35
CA LYS A 180 7.99 -3.85 5.92
C LYS A 180 6.49 -3.94 5.61
N VAL A 181 5.71 -4.58 6.48
CA VAL A 181 4.28 -4.86 6.21
C VAL A 181 3.37 -3.77 6.77
N ASP A 182 3.77 -3.09 7.84
CA ASP A 182 3.02 -2.00 8.46
C ASP A 182 2.72 -0.90 7.44
N VAL A 183 3.73 -0.42 6.70
CA VAL A 183 3.54 0.65 5.73
C VAL A 183 2.53 0.24 4.66
N LEU A 184 2.66 -0.98 4.13
CA LEU A 184 1.73 -1.52 3.14
C LEU A 184 0.31 -1.66 3.70
N SER A 185 0.16 -2.17 4.92
CA SER A 185 -1.13 -2.34 5.59
C SER A 185 -1.84 -1.00 5.77
N HIS A 186 -1.14 0.02 6.28
CA HIS A 186 -1.69 1.36 6.46
C HIS A 186 -2.08 1.99 5.12
N LEU A 187 -1.27 1.85 4.06
CA LEU A 187 -1.59 2.40 2.75
C LEU A 187 -2.81 1.71 2.11
N LEU A 188 -2.93 0.39 2.20
CA LEU A 188 -4.10 -0.34 1.70
C LEU A 188 -5.38 0.01 2.48
N LYS A 189 -5.27 0.15 3.82
CA LYS A 189 -6.38 0.61 4.68
C LYS A 189 -6.80 2.03 4.31
N ALA A 190 -5.85 2.93 4.13
CA ALA A 190 -6.13 4.29 3.66
C ALA A 190 -6.83 4.28 2.29
N GLN A 191 -6.34 3.48 1.33
CA GLN A 191 -6.98 3.36 0.01
C GLN A 191 -8.44 2.89 0.11
N ALA A 192 -8.71 1.84 0.89
CA ALA A 192 -10.07 1.34 1.09
C ALA A 192 -10.98 2.39 1.76
N GLN A 193 -10.45 3.11 2.75
CA GLN A 193 -11.18 4.12 3.49
C GLN A 193 -11.45 5.39 2.68
N ILE A 194 -10.51 5.82 1.83
CA ILE A 194 -10.71 6.94 0.89
C ILE A 194 -11.82 6.59 -0.10
N ALA A 195 -11.82 5.36 -0.64
CA ALA A 195 -12.85 4.89 -1.56
C ALA A 195 -14.25 4.80 -0.88
N GLU A 196 -14.29 4.54 0.42
CA GLU A 196 -15.52 4.57 1.24
C GLU A 196 -15.78 5.96 1.89
N TRP A 197 -15.06 7.01 1.48
CA TRP A 197 -15.22 8.39 1.99
C TRP A 197 -15.08 8.54 3.52
N LYS A 198 -14.18 7.79 4.14
CA LYS A 198 -13.92 7.84 5.59
C LYS A 198 -12.76 8.77 5.92
N PHE A 199 -13.02 10.05 6.17
CA PHE A 199 -12.00 11.07 6.46
C PHE A 199 -11.06 10.72 7.62
N LEU A 200 -11.56 10.65 8.87
CA LEU A 200 -10.70 10.44 10.04
C LEU A 200 -9.91 9.11 9.98
N PRO A 201 -10.54 7.96 9.65
CA PRO A 201 -9.79 6.71 9.54
C PRO A 201 -8.69 6.77 8.46
N SER A 202 -8.97 7.36 7.30
CA SER A 202 -7.98 7.45 6.22
C SER A 202 -6.84 8.41 6.57
N LEU A 203 -7.13 9.53 7.26
CA LEU A 203 -6.12 10.47 7.75
C LEU A 203 -5.15 9.78 8.73
N VAL A 204 -5.67 9.02 9.70
CA VAL A 204 -4.85 8.29 10.68
C VAL A 204 -3.95 7.29 9.98
N ASN A 205 -4.48 6.50 9.04
CA ASN A 205 -3.68 5.52 8.30
C ASN A 205 -2.61 6.17 7.42
N LEU A 206 -2.92 7.28 6.74
CA LEU A 206 -1.93 8.04 5.96
C LEU A 206 -0.80 8.57 6.84
N HIS A 207 -1.12 9.07 8.04
CA HIS A 207 -0.12 9.55 8.99
C HIS A 207 0.72 8.39 9.57
N SER A 208 0.11 7.25 9.90
CA SER A 208 0.83 6.08 10.43
C SER A 208 1.80 5.45 9.42
N SER A 209 1.59 5.66 8.12
CA SER A 209 2.50 5.21 7.06
C SER A 209 3.83 5.99 6.98
N GLN A 210 4.08 6.96 7.87
CA GLN A 210 5.15 7.96 7.77
C GLN A 210 6.49 7.55 8.41
N LYS A 211 6.69 6.27 8.74
CA LYS A 211 7.93 5.76 9.34
C LYS A 211 9.08 5.68 8.30
N ALA A 212 10.27 6.20 8.64
CA ALA A 212 11.54 6.22 7.87
C ALA A 212 12.21 4.82 7.79
N VAL A 213 13.22 4.45 6.99
CA VAL A 213 13.88 4.81 5.69
C VAL A 213 14.66 3.52 5.34
N GLN A 214 14.51 2.92 4.15
CA GLN A 214 15.46 1.95 3.55
C GLN A 214 15.32 1.94 2.00
N PRO A 215 16.38 1.75 1.17
CA PRO A 215 16.31 1.81 -0.30
C PRO A 215 16.10 0.44 -0.99
N PRO A 216 15.89 0.33 -2.33
CA PRO A 216 15.60 1.38 -3.31
C PRO A 216 14.18 1.27 -3.92
N HIS A 217 13.72 0.14 -4.46
CA HIS A 217 12.53 0.11 -5.34
C HIS A 217 11.19 -0.12 -4.65
N LEU A 218 11.09 -1.11 -3.75
CA LEU A 218 9.84 -1.34 -3.02
C LEU A 218 9.41 -0.10 -2.22
N PHE A 219 10.36 0.53 -1.55
CA PHE A 219 10.09 1.76 -0.80
C PHE A 219 9.69 2.92 -1.72
N LEU A 220 10.35 3.09 -2.88
CA LEU A 220 9.93 4.09 -3.87
C LEU A 220 8.51 3.84 -4.38
N TRP A 221 8.13 2.59 -4.62
CA TRP A 221 6.78 2.22 -5.02
C TRP A 221 5.76 2.53 -3.91
N LEU A 222 6.05 2.18 -2.66
CA LEU A 222 5.19 2.52 -1.50
C LEU A 222 5.05 4.04 -1.32
N MET A 223 6.14 4.79 -1.51
CA MET A 223 6.12 6.26 -1.46
C MET A 223 5.30 6.87 -2.60
N LYS A 224 5.37 6.27 -3.80
CA LYS A 224 4.54 6.69 -4.93
C LYS A 224 3.05 6.42 -4.66
N LEU A 225 2.72 5.24 -4.13
CA LEU A 225 1.36 4.90 -3.69
C LEU A 225 0.88 5.89 -2.63
N LYS A 226 1.70 6.17 -1.62
CA LYS A 226 1.40 7.17 -0.58
C LYS A 226 1.12 8.55 -1.16
N THR A 227 1.97 9.02 -2.08
CA THR A 227 1.83 10.35 -2.69
C THR A 227 0.53 10.44 -3.49
N MET A 228 0.18 9.38 -4.23
CA MET A 228 -1.10 9.31 -4.95
C MET A 228 -2.30 9.29 -4.00
N LEU A 229 -2.26 8.49 -2.92
CA LEU A 229 -3.32 8.46 -1.93
C LEU A 229 -3.46 9.80 -1.19
N LEU A 230 -2.35 10.50 -0.94
CA LEU A 230 -2.37 11.85 -0.37
C LEU A 230 -2.99 12.86 -1.32
N ALA A 231 -2.70 12.79 -2.62
CA ALA A 231 -3.34 13.63 -3.63
C ALA A 231 -4.86 13.37 -3.69
N LYS A 232 -5.29 12.10 -3.70
CA LYS A 232 -6.71 11.73 -3.60
C LYS A 232 -7.37 12.24 -2.33
N PHE A 233 -6.75 12.00 -1.18
CA PHE A 233 -7.28 12.41 0.11
C PHE A 233 -7.44 13.94 0.17
N SER A 234 -6.41 14.67 -0.27
CA SER A 234 -6.43 16.14 -0.30
C SER A 234 -7.53 16.67 -1.21
N PHE A 235 -7.82 15.96 -2.32
CA PHE A 235 -8.89 16.31 -3.23
C PHE A 235 -10.28 15.98 -2.67
N TYR A 236 -10.51 14.72 -2.27
CA TYR A 236 -11.82 14.24 -1.81
C TYR A 236 -12.28 14.94 -0.54
N PHE A 237 -11.34 15.32 0.33
CA PHE A 237 -11.64 15.97 1.61
C PHE A 237 -11.18 17.42 1.67
N HIS A 238 -10.97 18.09 0.52
CA HIS A 238 -10.45 19.46 0.49
C HIS A 238 -11.27 20.44 1.33
N GLU A 239 -12.61 20.35 1.29
CA GLU A 239 -13.48 21.22 2.10
C GLU A 239 -13.29 20.98 3.59
N ALA A 240 -13.38 19.71 4.03
CA ALA A 240 -13.17 19.35 5.43
C ALA A 240 -11.80 19.80 5.93
N LEU A 241 -10.75 19.64 5.11
CA LEU A 241 -9.41 20.13 5.40
C LEU A 241 -9.38 21.65 5.49
N SER A 242 -10.00 22.38 4.55
CA SER A 242 -10.01 23.85 4.56
C SER A 242 -10.77 24.45 5.74
N GLN A 243 -11.79 23.76 6.26
CA GLN A 243 -12.55 24.19 7.43
C GLN A 243 -11.81 23.90 8.75
N GLN A 244 -11.00 22.84 8.79
CA GLN A 244 -10.30 22.37 9.99
C GLN A 244 -8.83 22.80 10.07
N THR A 245 -8.30 23.44 9.04
CA THR A 245 -6.89 23.89 8.98
C THR A 245 -6.80 25.38 8.66
N THR A 246 -5.67 25.99 9.04
CA THR A 246 -5.35 27.36 8.64
C THR A 246 -4.93 27.41 7.17
N ALA A 247 -5.02 28.60 6.54
CA ALA A 247 -4.60 28.78 5.14
C ALA A 247 -3.12 28.43 4.90
N SER A 248 -2.26 28.57 5.92
CA SER A 248 -0.83 28.20 5.85
C SER A 248 -0.63 26.69 5.88
N GLU A 249 -1.36 26.00 6.75
CA GLU A 249 -1.35 24.53 6.83
C GLU A 249 -1.93 23.92 5.56
N MET A 250 -3.02 24.46 5.04
CA MET A 250 -3.63 23.99 3.79
C MET A 250 -2.65 24.09 2.61
N LYS A 251 -1.93 25.21 2.48
CA LYS A 251 -0.86 25.35 1.46
C LYS A 251 0.23 24.29 1.64
N THR A 252 0.59 23.97 2.88
CA THR A 252 1.60 22.95 3.20
C THR A 252 1.11 21.55 2.85
N PHE A 253 -0.18 21.25 3.04
CA PHE A 253 -0.83 20.01 2.62
C PHE A 253 -0.86 19.88 1.10
N THR A 254 -1.32 20.90 0.40
CA THR A 254 -1.37 20.93 -1.06
C THR A 254 0.03 20.82 -1.68
N ALA A 255 1.06 21.42 -1.08
CA ALA A 255 2.44 21.29 -1.54
C ALA A 255 2.97 19.84 -1.48
N LYS A 256 2.43 19.01 -0.58
CA LYS A 256 2.76 17.58 -0.47
C LYS A 256 1.88 16.70 -1.37
N ALA A 257 0.72 17.19 -1.79
CA ALA A 257 -0.19 16.52 -2.71
C ALA A 257 0.33 16.65 -4.15
N ASN A 258 0.92 15.58 -4.69
CA ASN A 258 1.39 15.55 -6.07
C ASN A 258 0.72 14.42 -6.86
N PRO A 259 -0.12 14.73 -7.87
CA PRO A 259 -0.45 16.06 -8.39
C PRO A 259 -1.42 16.85 -7.50
N ASP A 260 -1.37 18.18 -7.57
CA ASP A 260 -2.39 19.07 -7.00
C ASP A 260 -3.65 19.04 -7.89
N LEU A 261 -4.54 18.08 -7.60
CA LEU A 261 -5.80 17.90 -8.32
C LEU A 261 -6.74 19.10 -8.15
N PHE A 262 -6.79 19.67 -6.95
CA PHE A 262 -7.66 20.79 -6.66
C PHE A 262 -7.21 22.05 -7.41
N GLY A 263 -5.91 22.34 -7.42
CA GLY A 263 -5.33 23.44 -8.18
C GLY A 263 -5.53 23.29 -9.69
N LYS A 264 -5.44 22.05 -10.21
CA LYS A 264 -5.76 21.74 -11.62
C LYS A 264 -7.22 22.05 -11.95
N ILE A 265 -8.17 21.61 -11.12
CA ILE A 265 -9.60 21.89 -11.29
C ILE A 265 -9.84 23.40 -11.20
N SER A 266 -9.30 24.06 -10.19
CA SER A 266 -9.43 25.51 -10.01
C SER A 266 -8.89 26.28 -11.22
N SER A 267 -7.77 25.85 -11.79
CA SER A 267 -7.18 26.45 -12.99
C SER A 267 -8.02 26.20 -14.25
N PHE A 268 -8.57 24.99 -14.39
CA PHE A 268 -9.47 24.65 -15.49
C PHE A 268 -10.75 25.49 -15.43
N ILE A 269 -11.34 25.61 -14.25
CA ILE A 269 -12.56 26.38 -13.99
C ILE A 269 -12.36 27.86 -14.34
N ARG A 270 -11.24 28.45 -13.89
CA ARG A 270 -10.85 29.84 -14.24
C ARG A 270 -10.64 30.05 -15.74
N LYS A 271 -10.19 29.04 -16.48
CA LYS A 271 -9.96 29.14 -17.93
C LYS A 271 -11.25 29.05 -18.75
N CYS A 272 -12.30 28.45 -18.19
CA CYS A 272 -13.50 28.11 -18.93
C CYS A 272 -14.76 28.85 -18.43
N ASP A 273 -14.60 29.86 -17.58
CA ASP A 273 -15.69 30.57 -16.89
C ASP A 273 -16.70 29.61 -16.23
N ALA A 274 -16.21 28.48 -15.75
CA ALA A 274 -17.01 27.55 -14.95
C ALA A 274 -17.00 27.99 -13.48
N SER A 275 -17.85 27.41 -12.64
CA SER A 275 -17.93 27.73 -11.21
C SER A 275 -17.59 26.54 -10.30
N PHE A 276 -16.94 26.80 -9.15
CA PHE A 276 -16.50 25.81 -8.16
C PHE A 276 -17.04 26.15 -6.77
N GLN A 277 -17.74 25.22 -6.11
CA GLN A 277 -18.08 25.36 -4.69
C GLN A 277 -18.01 23.98 -4.00
N GLY A 278 -17.67 23.98 -2.71
CA GLY A 278 -17.00 22.93 -1.93
C GLY A 278 -17.50 21.48 -2.02
N HIS A 279 -16.63 20.57 -1.56
CA HIS A 279 -16.90 19.14 -1.43
C HIS A 279 -17.59 18.83 -0.10
N GLY A 280 -18.91 18.69 -0.12
CA GLY A 280 -19.75 18.39 1.05
C GLY A 280 -19.43 17.05 1.74
N TYR A 281 -18.27 16.92 2.36
CA TYR A 281 -17.93 15.80 3.21
C TYR A 281 -18.86 15.80 4.43
N HIS A 282 -19.69 14.76 4.53
CA HIS A 282 -20.57 14.55 5.67
C HIS A 282 -19.98 13.48 6.59
N HIS A 283 -19.95 13.77 7.89
CA HIS A 283 -19.39 12.85 8.89
C HIS A 283 -20.22 11.54 8.94
N PRO A 284 -19.60 10.34 9.00
CA PRO A 284 -20.32 9.06 9.01
C PRO A 284 -21.35 8.88 10.14
N HIS A 285 -21.29 9.72 11.17
CA HIS A 285 -22.20 9.70 12.33
C HIS A 285 -23.18 10.88 12.36
N SER A 286 -23.21 11.75 11.34
CA SER A 286 -24.29 12.73 11.21
C SER A 286 -25.55 11.99 10.78
N TYR A 287 -26.56 11.95 11.65
CA TYR A 287 -27.83 11.26 11.39
C TYR A 287 -28.54 11.84 10.15
N ARG A 288 -28.77 11.02 9.13
CA ARG A 288 -29.76 11.24 8.06
C ARG A 288 -30.35 9.89 7.62
N GLU A 289 -31.64 9.90 7.25
CA GLU A 289 -32.29 8.75 6.62
C GLU A 289 -31.50 8.28 5.39
N ALA A 290 -31.47 6.97 5.15
CA ALA A 290 -30.88 6.39 3.95
C ALA A 290 -31.54 7.04 2.73
N PRO A 291 -30.80 7.80 1.93
CA PRO A 291 -31.42 8.68 0.97
C PRO A 291 -32.11 7.89 -0.15
N LYS A 292 -33.37 8.22 -0.45
CA LYS A 292 -34.17 7.58 -1.51
C LYS A 292 -34.46 8.61 -2.60
N GLY A 293 -34.25 8.26 -3.87
CA GLY A 293 -34.54 9.15 -5.00
C GLY A 293 -33.48 10.23 -5.19
N VAL A 294 -33.88 11.51 -5.26
CA VAL A 294 -32.99 12.66 -5.49
C VAL A 294 -31.90 12.77 -4.42
N ASP A 295 -32.20 12.32 -3.20
CA ASP A 295 -31.25 12.32 -2.10
C ASP A 295 -30.16 11.23 -2.24
N GLN A 296 -30.40 10.19 -3.06
CA GLN A 296 -29.53 8.99 -3.17
C GLN A 296 -28.14 9.34 -3.70
N TYR A 297 -28.06 10.49 -4.35
CA TYR A 297 -26.84 11.18 -4.73
C TYR A 297 -26.75 12.44 -3.83
N PRO A 298 -26.28 12.36 -2.57
CA PRO A 298 -26.13 13.57 -1.76
C PRO A 298 -25.19 14.53 -2.49
N GLU A 299 -25.59 15.78 -2.69
CA GLU A 299 -24.91 16.78 -3.51
C GLU A 299 -23.39 16.76 -3.30
N TRP A 300 -22.70 16.47 -4.38
CA TRP A 300 -21.26 16.34 -4.46
C TRP A 300 -20.73 17.15 -5.65
N CYS A 301 -21.53 18.14 -6.05
CA CYS A 301 -21.48 18.82 -7.33
C CYS A 301 -20.89 20.23 -7.21
N LEU A 302 -19.95 20.51 -8.11
CA LEU A 302 -19.35 21.81 -8.34
C LEU A 302 -20.34 22.67 -9.15
N CYS A 303 -20.98 23.65 -8.50
CA CYS A 303 -21.84 24.63 -9.15
C CYS A 303 -21.70 26.00 -8.46
N PRO A 304 -22.03 27.12 -9.14
CA PRO A 304 -22.14 28.42 -8.48
C PRO A 304 -23.31 28.42 -7.49
N ALA A 305 -23.18 29.22 -6.44
CA ALA A 305 -24.16 29.44 -5.36
C ALA A 305 -25.58 29.80 -5.83
N THR A 306 -25.75 30.14 -7.11
CA THR A 306 -27.00 30.54 -7.73
C THR A 306 -27.32 29.60 -8.89
N GLY A 307 -27.96 28.47 -8.61
CA GLY A 307 -28.46 27.55 -9.65
C GLY A 307 -28.35 26.04 -9.38
N GLN A 308 -27.75 25.61 -8.27
CA GLN A 308 -27.53 24.18 -7.94
C GLN A 308 -28.78 23.30 -8.08
N PHE A 309 -29.92 23.75 -7.55
CA PHE A 309 -31.19 23.01 -7.65
C PHE A 309 -31.73 22.90 -9.08
N LEU A 310 -31.37 23.81 -9.98
CA LEU A 310 -31.90 23.85 -11.34
C LEU A 310 -31.26 22.77 -12.23
N HIS A 311 -29.96 22.51 -12.05
CA HIS A 311 -29.21 21.57 -12.88
C HIS A 311 -29.28 20.12 -12.37
N TRP A 312 -29.58 19.92 -11.09
CA TRP A 312 -29.55 18.61 -10.45
C TRP A 312 -30.46 17.54 -11.10
N PRO A 313 -31.70 17.86 -11.51
CA PRO A 313 -32.55 16.90 -12.21
C PRO A 313 -31.90 16.39 -13.51
N ASN A 314 -31.24 17.26 -14.26
CA ASN A 314 -30.54 16.90 -15.50
C ASN A 314 -29.32 16.02 -15.21
N VAL A 315 -28.57 16.32 -14.15
CA VAL A 315 -27.42 15.50 -13.74
C VAL A 315 -27.87 14.08 -13.36
N ILE A 316 -28.92 13.94 -12.55
CA ILE A 316 -29.47 12.62 -12.16
C ILE A 316 -29.98 11.86 -13.38
N MET A 317 -30.70 12.53 -14.28
CA MET A 317 -31.18 11.94 -15.52
C MET A 317 -30.00 11.38 -16.34
N ILE A 318 -28.96 12.18 -16.58
CA ILE A 318 -27.78 11.75 -17.35
C ILE A 318 -27.08 10.58 -16.65
N MET A 319 -26.88 10.66 -15.33
CA MET A 319 -26.25 9.59 -14.56
C MET A 319 -27.03 8.28 -14.67
N THR A 320 -28.36 8.35 -14.64
CA THR A 320 -29.25 7.19 -14.75
C THR A 320 -29.21 6.60 -16.17
N ASP A 321 -29.43 7.43 -17.19
CA ASP A 321 -29.50 7.00 -18.59
C ASP A 321 -28.16 6.50 -19.13
N ARG A 322 -27.04 7.08 -18.66
CA ARG A 322 -25.67 6.79 -19.10
C ARG A 322 -24.87 6.00 -18.07
N THR A 323 -25.55 5.30 -17.16
CA THR A 323 -24.94 4.46 -16.11
C THR A 323 -23.90 3.49 -16.68
N SER A 324 -24.19 2.83 -17.81
CA SER A 324 -23.28 1.85 -18.43
C SER A 324 -21.99 2.49 -18.96
N ASP A 325 -22.07 3.72 -19.47
CA ASP A 325 -20.91 4.48 -19.93
C ASP A 325 -20.07 4.97 -18.75
N LEU A 326 -20.70 5.45 -17.67
CA LEU A 326 -20.02 5.89 -16.45
C LEU A 326 -19.32 4.72 -15.74
N ASN A 327 -19.98 3.56 -15.63
CA ASN A 327 -19.41 2.34 -15.05
C ASN A 327 -18.23 1.77 -15.86
N SER A 328 -17.99 2.25 -17.09
CA SER A 328 -16.81 1.84 -17.86
C SER A 328 -15.49 2.43 -17.33
N LEU A 329 -15.57 3.47 -16.48
CA LEU A 329 -14.48 4.21 -15.83
C LEU A 329 -13.45 4.85 -16.79
N GLU A 330 -13.81 4.99 -18.06
CA GLU A 330 -12.93 5.46 -19.14
C GLU A 330 -13.61 6.46 -20.07
N LYS A 331 -14.95 6.47 -20.10
CA LYS A 331 -15.71 7.37 -20.97
C LYS A 331 -16.01 8.69 -20.28
N VAL A 332 -16.05 9.73 -21.11
CA VAL A 332 -16.62 11.03 -20.77
C VAL A 332 -17.96 11.12 -21.48
N VAL A 333 -19.03 11.32 -20.71
CA VAL A 333 -20.39 11.50 -21.21
C VAL A 333 -20.60 12.99 -21.46
N HIS A 334 -21.06 13.33 -22.66
CA HIS A 334 -21.49 14.68 -23.03
C HIS A 334 -23.01 14.72 -23.17
N PHE A 335 -23.61 15.81 -22.69
CA PHE A 335 -25.02 16.09 -22.89
C PHE A 335 -25.25 17.59 -23.00
N TYR A 336 -26.06 18.03 -23.95
CA TYR A 336 -26.49 19.44 -24.06
C TYR A 336 -28.01 19.51 -23.94
N ASP A 337 -28.49 20.32 -23.00
CA ASP A 337 -29.91 20.61 -22.83
C ASP A 337 -30.25 21.97 -23.42
N ASP A 338 -31.05 21.95 -24.49
CA ASP A 338 -31.49 23.16 -25.18
C ASP A 338 -32.50 23.98 -24.37
N LYS A 339 -33.21 23.39 -23.40
CA LYS A 339 -34.18 24.12 -22.57
C LYS A 339 -33.50 25.03 -21.57
N VAL A 340 -32.43 24.56 -20.95
CA VAL A 340 -31.63 25.32 -19.99
C VAL A 340 -30.34 25.88 -20.61
N GLN A 341 -30.18 25.74 -21.93
CA GLN A 341 -29.04 26.23 -22.71
C GLN A 341 -27.68 25.85 -22.10
N SER A 342 -27.58 24.64 -21.54
CA SER A 342 -26.41 24.22 -20.75
C SER A 342 -25.82 22.90 -21.24
N THR A 343 -24.49 22.79 -21.23
CA THR A 343 -23.74 21.57 -21.53
C THR A 343 -23.19 20.93 -20.27
N TYR A 344 -23.27 19.60 -20.20
CA TYR A 344 -22.83 18.77 -19.10
C TYR A 344 -21.77 17.79 -19.60
N PHE A 345 -20.67 17.66 -18.86
CA PHE A 345 -19.67 16.62 -19.04
C PHE A 345 -19.57 15.80 -17.76
N LEU A 346 -19.72 14.48 -17.86
CA LEU A 346 -19.65 13.56 -16.72
C LEU A 346 -18.58 12.49 -16.95
N THR A 347 -17.84 12.14 -15.91
CA THR A 347 -16.86 11.04 -15.95
C THR A 347 -16.74 10.39 -14.57
N SER A 348 -16.59 9.07 -14.52
CA SER A 348 -16.43 8.37 -13.23
C SER A 348 -15.03 7.78 -13.11
N PRO A 349 -14.09 8.42 -12.40
CA PRO A 349 -12.77 7.84 -12.18
C PRO A 349 -12.80 6.65 -11.20
N GLU A 350 -13.82 6.52 -10.34
CA GLU A 350 -14.03 5.41 -9.42
C GLU A 350 -15.52 5.01 -9.33
N PRO A 351 -15.87 3.78 -8.93
CA PRO A 351 -17.27 3.32 -8.90
C PRO A 351 -18.22 4.17 -8.04
N HIS A 352 -17.70 4.86 -7.03
CA HIS A 352 -18.46 5.72 -6.13
C HIS A 352 -18.15 7.21 -6.34
N PHE A 353 -17.52 7.57 -7.47
CA PHE A 353 -17.10 8.93 -7.77
C PHE A 353 -17.25 9.26 -9.27
N THR A 354 -17.94 10.35 -9.56
CA THR A 354 -18.36 10.93 -10.83
C THR A 354 -18.14 12.44 -10.76
N ILE A 355 -17.24 12.94 -11.59
CA ILE A 355 -17.02 14.37 -11.75
C ILE A 355 -18.05 14.88 -12.76
N VAL A 356 -18.69 15.99 -12.44
CA VAL A 356 -19.62 16.70 -13.32
C VAL A 356 -19.07 18.09 -13.58
N VAL A 357 -19.03 18.49 -14.84
CA VAL A 357 -18.66 19.85 -15.28
C VAL A 357 -19.84 20.43 -16.05
N ILE A 358 -20.27 21.63 -15.66
CA ILE A 358 -21.46 22.29 -16.23
C ILE A 358 -21.02 23.61 -16.87
N PHE A 359 -21.49 23.84 -18.09
CA PHE A 359 -21.33 25.09 -18.82
C PHE A 359 -22.70 25.67 -19.13
N GLU A 360 -22.94 26.92 -18.74
CA GLU A 360 -24.14 27.70 -19.12
C GLU A 360 -24.03 28.22 -20.57
N SER A 361 -23.54 27.37 -21.46
CA SER A 361 -23.43 27.64 -22.89
C SER A 361 -23.28 26.33 -23.64
N LYS A 362 -23.63 26.34 -24.93
CA LYS A 362 -23.43 25.19 -25.81
C LYS A 362 -21.94 24.94 -26.04
N LYS A 363 -21.44 23.79 -25.58
CA LYS A 363 -20.08 23.28 -25.84
C LYS A 363 -20.12 22.02 -26.70
N SER A 364 -19.10 21.87 -27.55
CA SER A 364 -18.98 20.73 -28.46
C SER A 364 -18.42 19.52 -27.72
N GLU A 365 -18.91 18.32 -28.07
CA GLU A 365 -18.31 17.07 -27.62
C GLU A 365 -16.88 16.89 -28.17
N ARG A 366 -16.51 17.57 -29.26
CA ARG A 366 -15.19 17.44 -29.91
C ARG A 366 -14.10 18.31 -29.28
N ASP A 367 -14.45 19.13 -28.29
CA ASP A 367 -13.48 19.97 -27.59
C ASP A 367 -12.54 19.09 -26.76
N SER A 368 -11.36 18.83 -27.34
CA SER A 368 -10.34 17.92 -26.80
C SER A 368 -9.87 18.32 -25.39
N HIS A 369 -9.96 19.59 -25.03
CA HIS A 369 -9.67 20.10 -23.69
C HIS A 369 -10.63 19.56 -22.61
N PHE A 370 -11.90 19.32 -22.95
CA PHE A 370 -12.90 18.81 -22.00
C PHE A 370 -12.88 17.29 -21.88
N ILE A 371 -12.41 16.59 -22.91
CA ILE A 371 -12.19 15.13 -22.86
C ILE A 371 -10.86 14.78 -22.18
N SER A 372 -9.81 15.58 -22.39
CA SER A 372 -8.48 15.31 -21.83
C SER A 372 -8.41 15.52 -20.31
N PHE A 373 -9.16 16.50 -19.78
CA PHE A 373 -9.17 16.80 -18.36
C PHE A 373 -9.63 15.62 -17.46
N PRO A 374 -10.78 14.95 -17.73
CA PRO A 374 -11.16 13.67 -17.14
C PRO A 374 -10.08 12.59 -17.18
N ASN A 375 -9.37 12.47 -18.30
CA ASN A 375 -8.31 11.47 -18.46
C ASN A 375 -7.11 11.75 -17.56
N GLU A 376 -6.87 13.00 -17.13
CA GLU A 376 -5.86 13.30 -16.10
C GLU A 376 -6.23 12.67 -14.75
N PHE A 377 -7.52 12.52 -14.44
CA PHE A 377 -8.00 11.84 -13.24
C PHE A 377 -7.94 10.31 -13.37
N ALA A 378 -7.79 9.75 -14.57
CA ALA A 378 -7.54 8.32 -14.75
C ALA A 378 -6.18 7.89 -14.14
N SER A 379 -5.25 8.83 -13.92
CA SER A 379 -4.01 8.59 -13.17
C SER A 379 -4.24 8.24 -11.70
N LEU A 380 -5.45 8.51 -11.17
CA LEU A 380 -5.86 8.13 -9.83
C LEU A 380 -6.18 6.64 -9.71
N LYS A 381 -6.21 5.87 -10.80
CA LYS A 381 -6.42 4.43 -10.72
C LYS A 381 -5.27 3.78 -9.92
N PRO A 382 -5.57 3.01 -8.85
CA PRO A 382 -4.56 2.19 -8.21
C PRO A 382 -4.09 1.17 -9.24
N GLY A 383 -2.86 1.30 -9.73
CA GLY A 383 -2.32 0.42 -10.79
C GLY A 383 -2.05 1.08 -12.15
N SER A 384 -2.32 2.38 -12.32
CA SER A 384 -1.83 3.10 -13.50
C SER A 384 -0.30 2.96 -13.57
N LYS A 385 0.19 2.40 -14.69
CA LYS A 385 1.62 2.32 -14.99
C LYS A 385 2.13 3.74 -15.28
N GLY A 386 2.38 4.48 -14.21
CA GLY A 386 3.28 5.63 -14.21
C GLY A 386 4.58 5.25 -13.54
#